data_AF-A0DU94-F1
#
_entry.id   AF-A0DU94-F1
#
_cell.length_a   1.000
_cell.length_b   1.000
_cell.length_c   1.000
_cell.angle_alpha   90.00
_cell.angle_beta   90.00
_cell.angle_gamma   90.00
#
_symmetry.space_group_name_H-M   'P 1'
#
loop_
_entity.id
_entity.type
_entity.pdbx_description
1 polymer ?
#
loop_
_entity_poly.entity_id
_entity_poly.type
_entity_poly.pdbx_seq_one_letter_code
_entity_poly.pdbx_strand_id
1 'polypeptide(L)'
;MRLRRITLSYCYWDNNKCIDIQDCSIESPIDCPYDTNCAYLEGKCTKFTSCDNYVGDKSSCEAISILCTSLDGKKCQNKVIPSCSDYNEEDCNYQEGKEGECGFIGDKCQVIKQCSDIDQIKGEFEFMKCILNIHSCKVSSSKCVQKKCSDLTDSSSCQYIHAFDPFDHPQSVQLCKWEDSRCVEAMPNDLNEATCFIDTQYSYLWNPNSKTCQKCNGPPSPPNPDNFGVIIRVAIMIFVISQ
;
A
#
# COMPACT_ATOMS: atom_id res chain seq x y z
N MET A 1 16.86 10.07 -2.12
CA MET A 1 15.85 10.25 -1.05
C MET A 1 14.54 9.75 -1.62
N ARG A 2 14.09 8.56 -1.23
CA ARG A 2 12.82 7.98 -1.74
C ARG A 2 11.69 8.58 -0.90
N LEU A 3 10.77 9.31 -1.52
CA LEU A 3 9.56 9.77 -0.87
C LEU A 3 8.66 8.54 -0.68
N ARG A 4 8.45 8.13 0.58
CA ARG A 4 7.57 7.00 0.93
C ARG A 4 6.13 7.36 0.55
N ARG A 5 5.39 6.41 -0.03
CA ARG A 5 3.98 6.60 -0.38
C ARG A 5 3.15 6.56 0.89
N ILE A 6 2.77 7.72 1.41
CA ILE A 6 1.82 7.80 2.52
C ILE A 6 0.44 8.05 1.93
N THR A 7 -0.31 7.00 1.63
CA THR A 7 -1.76 7.12 1.42
C THR A 7 -2.42 7.19 2.79
N LEU A 8 -2.71 8.40 3.26
CA LEU A 8 -3.50 8.61 4.47
C LEU A 8 -4.97 8.37 4.12
N SER A 9 -5.45 7.13 4.33
CA SER A 9 -6.89 6.84 4.25
C SER A 9 -7.58 7.41 5.50
N TYR A 10 -8.00 8.67 5.42
CA TYR A 10 -8.90 9.23 6.41
C TYR A 10 -10.28 8.62 6.20
N CYS A 11 -11.00 8.17 7.23
CA CYS A 11 -12.44 7.90 7.11
C CYS A 11 -13.23 8.72 8.15
N TYR A 12 -14.56 8.80 8.02
CA TYR A 12 -15.43 9.31 9.08
C TYR A 12 -16.59 8.36 9.30
N TRP A 13 -17.15 8.40 10.51
CA TRP A 13 -18.36 7.65 10.82
C TRP A 13 -19.59 8.37 10.26
N ASP A 14 -20.32 7.69 9.40
CA ASP A 14 -21.68 8.05 9.01
C ASP A 14 -22.58 6.82 9.11
N ASN A 15 -23.71 6.96 9.81
CA ASN A 15 -24.70 5.88 9.96
C ASN A 15 -24.11 4.51 10.36
N ASN A 16 -23.20 4.48 11.35
CA ASN A 16 -22.47 3.27 11.80
C ASN A 16 -21.61 2.59 10.72
N LYS A 17 -21.23 3.31 9.67
CA LYS A 17 -20.26 2.87 8.68
C LYS A 17 -19.09 3.83 8.68
N CYS A 18 -17.86 3.32 8.59
CA CYS A 18 -16.74 4.19 8.26
C CYS A 18 -16.73 4.41 6.75
N ILE A 19 -16.87 5.67 6.35
CA ILE A 19 -16.80 6.09 4.97
C ILE A 19 -15.41 6.65 4.72
N ASP A 20 -14.64 5.97 3.86
CA ASP A 20 -13.33 6.43 3.43
C ASP A 20 -13.46 7.80 2.75
N ILE A 21 -12.74 8.77 3.31
CA ILE A 21 -12.58 10.10 2.78
C ILE A 21 -11.56 9.98 1.66
N GLN A 22 -12.03 9.62 0.45
CA GLN A 22 -11.32 10.01 -0.78
C GLN A 22 -11.51 11.51 -0.99
N ASP A 23 -10.96 12.30 -0.07
CA ASP A 23 -11.02 13.74 -0.19
C ASP A 23 -9.68 14.25 -0.66
N CYS A 24 -9.67 14.65 -1.92
CA CYS A 24 -8.60 15.40 -2.52
C CYS A 24 -8.65 16.86 -2.03
N SER A 25 -8.79 17.06 -0.72
CA SER A 25 -8.77 18.37 -0.04
C SER A 25 -7.34 18.89 0.19
N ILE A 26 -6.32 18.22 -0.36
CA ILE A 26 -4.93 18.65 -0.29
C ILE A 26 -4.78 19.96 -1.07
N GLU A 27 -4.62 21.08 -0.38
CA GLU A 27 -4.46 22.39 -1.03
C GLU A 27 -3.08 22.57 -1.67
N SER A 28 -2.10 21.75 -1.27
CA SER A 28 -0.72 21.86 -1.72
C SER A 28 -0.54 21.32 -3.15
N PRO A 29 -0.06 22.15 -4.11
CA PRO A 29 0.30 21.69 -5.46
C PRO A 29 1.42 20.66 -5.47
N ILE A 30 2.23 20.63 -4.41
CA ILE A 30 3.36 19.73 -4.30
C ILE A 30 2.89 18.38 -3.78
N ASP A 31 1.96 18.34 -2.82
CA ASP A 31 1.59 17.10 -2.13
C ASP A 31 0.47 16.35 -2.87
N CYS A 32 -0.48 17.08 -3.49
CA CYS A 32 -1.63 16.45 -4.16
C CYS A 32 -1.24 15.39 -5.21
N PRO A 33 -0.25 15.60 -6.10
CA PRO A 33 0.11 14.61 -7.10
C PRO A 33 0.64 13.30 -6.52
N TYR A 34 1.09 13.27 -5.27
CA TYR A 34 1.60 12.06 -4.62
C TYR A 34 0.50 11.17 -4.04
N ASP A 35 -0.74 11.65 -3.92
CA ASP A 35 -1.88 10.81 -3.58
C ASP A 35 -2.39 10.11 -4.85
N THR A 36 -2.34 8.77 -4.85
CA THR A 36 -2.73 7.94 -5.99
C THR A 36 -4.21 8.06 -6.37
N ASN A 37 -5.04 8.60 -5.48
CA ASN A 37 -6.47 8.84 -5.73
C ASN A 37 -6.75 10.28 -6.18
N CYS A 38 -5.74 11.14 -6.25
CA CYS A 38 -5.91 12.56 -6.52
C CYS A 38 -5.06 13.10 -7.67
N ALA A 39 -5.53 14.21 -8.21
CA ALA A 39 -4.98 14.91 -9.36
C ALA A 39 -4.99 16.41 -9.06
N TYR A 40 -3.87 17.09 -9.26
CA TYR A 40 -3.79 18.54 -9.12
C TYR A 40 -4.14 19.23 -10.45
N LEU A 41 -5.31 19.86 -10.50
CA LEU A 41 -5.86 20.49 -11.70
C LEU A 41 -6.40 21.89 -11.38
N GLU A 42 -6.06 22.86 -12.22
CA GLU A 42 -6.60 24.24 -12.14
C GLU A 42 -6.47 24.88 -10.73
N GLY A 43 -5.38 24.56 -10.04
CA GLY A 43 -5.12 25.09 -8.69
C GLY A 43 -5.86 24.37 -7.56
N LYS A 44 -6.44 23.20 -7.83
CA LYS A 44 -7.17 22.39 -6.84
C LYS A 44 -6.80 20.92 -6.96
N CYS A 45 -6.77 20.24 -5.82
CA CYS A 45 -6.69 18.80 -5.80
C CYS A 45 -8.09 18.22 -6.03
N THR A 46 -8.19 17.21 -6.90
CA THR A 46 -9.46 16.62 -7.33
C THR A 46 -9.30 15.12 -7.49
N LYS A 47 -10.40 14.37 -7.53
CA LYS A 47 -10.35 12.92 -7.68
C LYS A 47 -9.71 12.52 -9.02
N PHE A 48 -8.66 11.73 -8.95
CA PHE A 48 -8.00 11.15 -10.12
C PHE A 48 -8.87 10.06 -10.74
N THR A 49 -8.85 9.99 -12.08
CA THR A 49 -9.63 9.00 -12.85
C THR A 49 -8.75 8.27 -13.86
N SER A 50 -8.06 9.00 -14.74
CA SER A 50 -7.06 8.48 -15.67
C SER A 50 -6.16 9.60 -16.17
N CYS A 51 -4.93 9.28 -16.56
CA CYS A 51 -4.04 10.21 -17.24
C CYS A 51 -4.49 10.58 -18.65
N ASP A 52 -5.30 9.75 -19.31
CA ASP A 52 -5.72 9.96 -20.71
C ASP A 52 -6.55 11.24 -20.92
N ASN A 53 -7.08 11.79 -19.83
CA ASN A 53 -7.86 13.02 -19.83
C ASN A 53 -6.99 14.29 -19.92
N TYR A 54 -5.66 14.15 -19.90
CA TYR A 54 -4.74 15.28 -19.80
C TYR A 54 -3.76 15.34 -20.98
N VAL A 55 -3.35 16.56 -21.30
CA VAL A 55 -2.41 16.87 -22.36
C VAL A 55 -1.33 17.78 -21.80
N GLY A 56 -0.06 17.43 -22.02
CA GLY A 56 1.07 18.16 -21.47
C GLY A 56 2.41 17.63 -21.96
N ASP A 57 3.48 18.27 -21.51
CA ASP A 57 4.79 17.64 -21.50
C ASP A 57 4.93 16.70 -20.29
N LYS A 58 6.05 15.98 -20.22
CA LYS A 58 6.30 15.00 -19.17
C LYS A 58 6.20 15.62 -17.77
N SER A 59 6.80 16.79 -17.58
CA SER A 59 6.79 17.49 -16.29
C SER A 59 5.38 17.92 -15.89
N SER A 60 4.57 18.36 -16.85
CA SER A 60 3.18 18.78 -16.62
C SER A 60 2.29 17.59 -16.26
N CYS A 61 2.47 16.44 -16.93
CA CYS A 61 1.74 15.21 -16.60
C CYS A 61 2.09 14.71 -15.19
N GLU A 62 3.38 14.66 -14.85
CA GLU A 62 3.85 14.25 -13.51
C GLU A 62 3.36 15.21 -12.40
N ALA A 63 3.20 16.50 -12.72
CA ALA A 63 2.65 17.49 -11.80
C ALA A 63 1.13 17.35 -11.58
N ILE A 64 0.40 16.61 -12.42
CA ILE A 64 -1.02 16.31 -12.21
C ILE A 64 -1.15 15.15 -11.23
N SER A 65 -0.47 14.05 -11.50
CA SER A 65 -0.44 12.86 -10.65
C SER A 65 0.86 12.11 -10.87
N ILE A 66 1.40 11.51 -9.81
CA ILE A 66 2.55 10.60 -9.87
C ILE A 66 2.27 9.36 -10.73
N LEU A 67 0.99 9.10 -11.01
CA LEU A 67 0.57 8.04 -11.93
C LEU A 67 0.68 8.43 -13.40
N CYS A 68 0.98 9.69 -13.75
CA CYS A 68 1.05 10.16 -15.13
C CYS A 68 2.48 10.44 -15.60
N THR A 69 3.33 9.40 -15.64
CA THR A 69 4.77 9.55 -15.95
C THR A 69 5.13 9.32 -17.42
N SER A 70 4.15 8.96 -18.26
CA SER A 70 4.38 8.55 -19.65
C SER A 70 3.61 9.46 -20.61
N LEU A 71 4.04 9.49 -21.88
CA LEU A 71 3.42 10.29 -22.94
C LEU A 71 3.14 9.43 -24.17
N ASP A 72 1.98 9.66 -24.79
CA ASP A 72 1.71 9.32 -26.20
C ASP A 72 1.55 10.63 -27.00
N GLY A 73 2.64 11.05 -27.64
CA GLY A 73 2.76 12.39 -28.20
C GLY A 73 2.68 13.46 -27.12
N LYS A 74 1.56 14.19 -27.05
CA LYS A 74 1.28 15.17 -25.99
C LYS A 74 0.25 14.69 -24.97
N LYS A 75 -0.34 13.50 -25.15
CA LYS A 75 -1.32 12.97 -24.20
C LYS A 75 -0.58 12.34 -23.04
N CYS A 76 -0.96 12.69 -21.82
CA CYS A 76 -0.48 12.00 -20.64
C CYS A 76 -0.97 10.56 -20.68
N GLN A 77 -0.15 9.62 -20.22
CA GLN A 77 -0.46 8.21 -20.15
C GLN A 77 -0.21 7.72 -18.73
N ASN A 78 -1.03 6.75 -18.30
CA ASN A 78 -0.83 6.10 -17.01
C ASN A 78 0.56 5.44 -17.01
N LYS A 79 1.25 5.55 -15.89
CA LYS A 79 2.51 4.86 -15.63
C LYS A 79 2.23 3.37 -15.76
N VAL A 80 2.82 2.76 -16.77
CA VAL A 80 2.88 1.30 -16.85
C VAL A 80 3.91 0.87 -15.82
N ILE A 81 3.45 0.39 -14.67
CA ILE A 81 4.31 -0.22 -13.65
C ILE A 81 4.49 -1.70 -14.06
N PRO A 82 5.70 -2.12 -14.44
CA PRO A 82 5.98 -3.51 -14.77
C PRO A 82 5.67 -4.45 -13.60
N SER A 83 5.43 -5.71 -13.90
CA SER A 83 5.41 -6.77 -12.88
C SER A 83 6.83 -7.00 -12.37
N CYS A 84 7.02 -7.48 -11.14
CA CYS A 84 8.38 -7.82 -10.70
C CYS A 84 9.07 -8.82 -11.64
N SER A 85 8.31 -9.76 -12.22
CA SER A 85 8.83 -10.74 -13.19
C SER A 85 9.39 -10.12 -14.48
N ASP A 86 9.07 -8.86 -14.77
CA ASP A 86 9.46 -8.18 -16.00
C ASP A 86 10.86 -7.54 -15.89
N TYR A 87 11.41 -7.45 -14.67
CA TYR A 87 12.76 -6.92 -14.44
C TYR A 87 13.84 -7.99 -14.58
N ASN A 88 14.99 -7.57 -15.13
CA ASN A 88 16.22 -8.38 -15.13
C ASN A 88 16.90 -8.36 -13.75
N GLU A 89 17.98 -9.15 -13.58
CA GLU A 89 18.73 -9.24 -12.32
C GLU A 89 19.31 -7.90 -11.83
N GLU A 90 19.84 -7.08 -12.74
CA GLU A 90 20.49 -5.80 -12.40
C GLU A 90 19.47 -4.79 -11.87
N ASP A 91 18.29 -4.74 -12.47
CA ASP A 91 17.24 -3.79 -12.12
C ASP A 91 16.40 -4.24 -10.91
N CYS A 92 16.19 -5.55 -10.75
CA CYS A 92 15.17 -6.10 -9.85
C CYS A 92 15.21 -5.53 -8.43
N ASN A 93 16.38 -5.45 -7.81
CA ASN A 93 16.53 -5.09 -6.39
C ASN A 93 16.24 -3.61 -6.09
N TYR A 94 16.10 -2.76 -7.11
CA TYR A 94 15.87 -1.33 -6.95
C TYR A 94 14.47 -0.87 -7.32
N GLN A 95 13.67 -1.76 -7.91
CA GLN A 95 12.39 -1.42 -8.51
C GLN A 95 11.21 -1.84 -7.64
N GLU A 96 10.08 -1.21 -7.91
CA GLU A 96 8.78 -1.56 -7.39
C GLU A 96 7.92 -1.98 -8.57
N GLY A 97 7.47 -3.23 -8.52
CA GLY A 97 6.55 -3.77 -9.52
C GLY A 97 5.11 -3.43 -9.16
N LYS A 98 4.18 -3.80 -10.04
CA LYS A 98 2.75 -3.67 -9.79
C LYS A 98 2.29 -4.48 -8.57
N GLU A 99 3.08 -5.47 -8.14
CA GLU A 99 2.83 -6.30 -6.96
C GLU A 99 3.52 -5.79 -5.69
N GLY A 100 4.35 -4.74 -5.76
CA GLY A 100 5.11 -4.21 -4.64
C GLY A 100 6.63 -4.24 -4.82
N GLU A 101 7.37 -4.20 -3.71
CA GLU A 101 8.84 -4.20 -3.73
C GLU A 101 9.39 -5.50 -4.33
N CYS A 102 10.28 -5.37 -5.32
CA CYS A 102 10.89 -6.50 -6.01
C CYS A 102 12.23 -6.90 -5.40
N GLY A 103 12.55 -8.20 -5.46
CA GLY A 103 13.82 -8.78 -5.07
C GLY A 103 14.21 -9.95 -5.97
N PHE A 104 15.49 -10.02 -6.34
CA PHE A 104 16.02 -11.10 -7.17
C PHE A 104 16.32 -12.31 -6.30
N ILE A 105 15.34 -13.20 -6.18
CA ILE A 105 15.32 -14.32 -5.23
C ILE A 105 15.46 -15.63 -6.00
N GLY A 106 16.54 -16.37 -5.71
CA GLY A 106 16.93 -17.51 -6.53
C GLY A 106 17.38 -17.04 -7.91
N ASP A 107 16.68 -17.43 -8.97
CA ASP A 107 17.05 -17.12 -10.37
C ASP A 107 16.00 -16.26 -11.10
N LYS A 108 15.13 -15.57 -10.35
CA LYS A 108 14.09 -14.71 -10.93
C LYS A 108 13.83 -13.49 -10.08
N CYS A 109 13.40 -12.42 -10.74
CA CYS A 109 12.85 -11.27 -10.05
C CYS A 109 11.40 -11.56 -9.62
N GLN A 110 11.10 -11.38 -8.34
CA GLN A 110 9.76 -11.57 -7.79
C GLN A 110 9.50 -10.60 -6.65
N VAL A 111 8.23 -10.44 -6.29
CA VAL A 111 7.83 -9.62 -5.15
C VAL A 111 8.37 -10.20 -3.84
N ILE A 112 8.91 -9.34 -2.98
CA ILE A 112 9.30 -9.68 -1.60
C ILE A 112 8.01 -9.69 -0.79
N LYS A 113 7.66 -10.80 -0.13
CA LYS A 113 6.38 -10.95 0.59
C LYS A 113 6.52 -10.94 2.11
N GLN A 114 7.75 -11.06 2.60
CA GLN A 114 8.07 -11.19 4.02
C GLN A 114 9.56 -10.91 4.24
N CYS A 115 9.94 -10.56 5.47
CA CYS A 115 11.35 -10.28 5.80
C CYS A 115 12.30 -11.45 5.47
N SER A 116 11.85 -12.71 5.57
CA SER A 116 12.70 -13.87 5.24
C SER A 116 12.96 -14.06 3.74
N ASP A 117 12.24 -13.35 2.88
CA ASP A 117 12.54 -13.32 1.45
C ASP A 117 13.78 -12.44 1.17
N ILE A 118 14.06 -11.46 2.06
CA ILE A 118 15.23 -10.58 1.96
C ILE A 118 16.54 -11.36 2.10
N ASP A 119 16.55 -12.41 2.92
CA ASP A 119 17.70 -13.32 3.10
C ASP A 119 18.04 -14.14 1.84
N GLN A 120 17.17 -14.11 0.83
CA GLN A 120 17.36 -14.86 -0.42
C GLN A 120 17.69 -13.94 -1.61
N ILE A 121 17.77 -12.63 -1.38
CA ILE A 121 18.07 -11.65 -2.43
C ILE A 121 19.56 -11.74 -2.76
N LYS A 122 19.93 -12.16 -3.97
CA LYS A 122 21.36 -12.22 -4.32
C LYS A 122 22.02 -10.83 -4.30
N GLY A 123 23.16 -10.71 -3.61
CA GLY A 123 24.08 -9.57 -3.69
C GLY A 123 24.42 -8.90 -2.36
N GLU A 124 25.24 -7.84 -2.39
CA GLU A 124 25.68 -7.11 -1.19
C GLU A 124 24.56 -6.33 -0.47
N PHE A 125 23.32 -6.39 -0.98
CA PHE A 125 22.20 -5.57 -0.54
C PHE A 125 21.24 -6.27 0.42
N GLU A 126 21.39 -7.57 0.70
CA GLU A 126 20.54 -8.34 1.63
C GLU A 126 20.39 -7.60 2.98
N PHE A 127 21.53 -7.29 3.59
CA PHE A 127 21.56 -6.64 4.91
C PHE A 127 21.00 -5.22 4.86
N MET A 128 21.32 -4.46 3.81
CA MET A 128 20.83 -3.10 3.63
C MET A 128 19.31 -3.06 3.44
N LYS A 129 18.72 -4.01 2.71
CA LYS A 129 17.26 -4.11 2.54
C LYS A 129 16.55 -4.39 3.85
N CYS A 130 17.10 -5.27 4.68
CA CYS A 130 16.54 -5.51 6.01
C CYS A 130 16.56 -4.24 6.88
N ILE A 131 17.64 -3.46 6.80
CA ILE A 131 17.78 -2.17 7.52
C ILE A 131 16.85 -1.09 6.95
N LEU A 132 16.69 -1.00 5.63
CA LEU A 132 15.79 -0.01 5.02
C LEU A 132 14.32 -0.25 5.40
N ASN A 133 13.98 -1.52 5.65
CA ASN A 133 12.69 -1.96 6.17
C ASN A 133 12.66 -2.02 7.71
N ILE A 134 13.37 -1.11 8.41
CA ILE A 134 13.49 -1.10 9.88
C ILE A 134 12.16 -1.07 10.65
N HIS A 135 11.06 -0.64 10.02
CA HIS A 135 9.77 -0.59 10.70
C HIS A 135 9.05 -1.94 10.72
N SER A 136 9.36 -2.83 9.78
CA SER A 136 8.74 -4.17 9.66
C SER A 136 9.71 -5.30 9.94
N CYS A 137 10.99 -5.11 9.63
CA CYS A 137 12.02 -6.14 9.72
C CYS A 137 13.12 -5.79 10.74
N LYS A 138 13.79 -6.82 11.25
CA LYS A 138 15.01 -6.71 12.05
C LYS A 138 15.98 -7.82 11.68
N VAL A 139 17.27 -7.60 11.98
CA VAL A 139 18.28 -8.65 11.89
C VAL A 139 18.32 -9.43 13.21
N SER A 140 18.18 -10.75 13.13
CA SER A 140 18.30 -11.67 14.27
C SER A 140 19.10 -12.90 13.84
N SER A 141 20.20 -13.18 14.54
CA SER A 141 21.08 -14.31 14.21
C SER A 141 21.52 -14.34 12.73
N SER A 142 21.90 -13.18 12.20
CA SER A 142 22.29 -12.97 10.80
C SER A 142 21.20 -13.24 9.76
N LYS A 143 19.93 -13.27 10.17
CA LYS A 143 18.76 -13.41 9.31
C LYS A 143 17.83 -12.22 9.43
N CYS A 144 17.17 -11.84 8.36
CA CYS A 144 16.13 -10.84 8.34
C CYS A 144 14.80 -11.47 8.74
N VAL A 145 14.29 -11.06 9.90
CA VAL A 145 13.04 -11.59 10.46
C VAL A 145 12.04 -10.47 10.68
N GLN A 146 10.76 -10.82 10.62
CA GLN A 146 9.68 -9.91 10.99
C GLN A 146 9.88 -9.43 12.43
N LYS A 147 9.77 -8.12 12.64
CA LYS A 147 9.71 -7.54 13.98
C LYS A 147 8.47 -8.06 14.72
N LYS A 148 8.56 -8.11 16.04
CA LYS A 148 7.46 -8.42 16.94
C LYS A 148 7.34 -7.31 17.97
N CYS A 149 6.18 -7.19 18.61
CA CYS A 149 6.02 -6.23 19.72
C CYS A 149 7.08 -6.44 20.80
N SER A 150 7.47 -7.70 21.08
CA SER A 150 8.53 -8.04 22.04
C SER A 150 9.90 -7.44 21.72
N ASP A 151 10.10 -6.94 20.51
CA ASP A 151 11.35 -6.30 20.07
C ASP A 151 11.41 -4.81 20.42
N LEU A 152 10.28 -4.23 20.84
CA LEU A 152 10.19 -2.86 21.31
C LEU A 152 10.45 -2.86 22.82
N THR A 153 11.64 -2.39 23.22
CA THR A 153 12.10 -2.47 24.60
C THR A 153 11.79 -1.23 25.44
N ASP A 154 11.15 -0.23 24.86
CA ASP A 154 10.85 1.04 25.51
C ASP A 154 9.34 1.34 25.45
N SER A 155 8.77 1.79 26.56
CA SER A 155 7.33 2.06 26.68
C SER A 155 6.84 3.15 25.72
N SER A 156 7.68 4.14 25.41
CA SER A 156 7.33 5.21 24.46
C SER A 156 7.30 4.73 23.01
N SER A 157 8.07 3.68 22.69
CA SER A 157 8.08 3.07 21.35
C SER A 157 7.05 1.96 21.16
N CYS A 158 6.46 1.47 22.25
CA CYS A 158 5.56 0.31 22.25
C CYS A 158 4.12 0.69 21.87
N GLN A 159 3.93 1.05 20.60
CA GLN A 159 2.62 1.45 20.06
C GLN A 159 2.20 0.53 18.90
N TYR A 160 3.12 0.28 17.97
CA TYR A 160 2.87 -0.60 16.84
C TYR A 160 4.19 -1.02 16.18
N ILE A 161 4.09 -2.04 15.34
CA ILE A 161 5.09 -2.36 14.32
C ILE A 161 4.38 -2.39 12.96
N HIS A 162 5.10 -2.09 11.90
CA HIS A 162 4.55 -2.31 10.56
C HIS A 162 4.60 -3.82 10.28
N ALA A 163 3.47 -4.39 9.86
CA ALA A 163 3.51 -5.69 9.21
C ALA A 163 4.33 -5.54 7.91
N PHE A 164 4.85 -6.66 7.43
CA PHE A 164 5.42 -6.63 6.09
C PHE A 164 4.27 -6.50 5.09
N ASP A 165 4.27 -5.40 4.34
CA ASP A 165 3.37 -5.18 3.22
C ASP A 165 4.22 -4.98 1.97
N PRO A 166 4.10 -5.83 0.93
CA PRO A 166 4.84 -5.66 -0.30
C PRO A 166 4.57 -4.30 -0.97
N PHE A 167 3.42 -3.69 -0.71
CA PHE A 167 3.03 -2.41 -1.27
C PHE A 167 3.37 -1.21 -0.38
N ASP A 168 4.02 -1.44 0.77
CA ASP A 168 4.27 -0.42 1.80
C ASP A 168 2.98 0.35 2.17
N HIS A 169 1.82 -0.33 2.11
CA HIS A 169 0.59 0.32 2.55
C HIS A 169 0.67 0.54 4.07
N PRO A 170 0.42 1.77 4.55
CA PRO A 170 0.41 2.07 5.99
C PRO A 170 -0.68 1.29 6.76
N GLN A 171 -1.53 0.53 6.07
CA GLN A 171 -2.75 -0.08 6.62
C GLN A 171 -2.55 -1.43 7.31
N SER A 172 -1.35 -2.01 7.29
CA SER A 172 -1.06 -3.25 7.99
C SER A 172 -0.11 -3.00 9.15
N VAL A 173 -0.60 -2.37 10.22
CA VAL A 173 0.15 -2.33 11.48
C VAL A 173 -0.26 -3.48 12.39
N GLN A 174 0.71 -4.06 13.08
CA GLN A 174 0.47 -4.89 14.25
C GLN A 174 0.54 -3.99 15.48
N LEU A 175 -0.56 -3.91 16.21
CA LEU A 175 -0.66 -3.08 17.41
C LEU A 175 0.12 -3.69 18.56
N CYS A 176 0.73 -2.83 19.35
CA CYS A 176 1.49 -3.20 20.52
C CYS A 176 1.05 -2.37 21.73
N LYS A 177 1.17 -2.94 22.93
CA LYS A 177 0.93 -2.22 24.19
C LYS A 177 1.99 -2.56 25.22
N TRP A 178 2.30 -1.59 26.06
CA TRP A 178 3.24 -1.78 27.17
C TRP A 178 2.50 -2.35 28.37
N GLU A 179 2.84 -3.57 28.77
CA GLU A 179 2.19 -4.31 29.86
C GLU A 179 3.25 -5.09 30.64
N ASP A 180 3.22 -5.04 31.97
CA ASP A 180 4.18 -5.74 32.84
C ASP A 180 5.66 -5.51 32.48
N SER A 181 6.02 -4.25 32.20
CA SER A 181 7.40 -3.84 31.83
C SER A 181 7.93 -4.48 30.55
N ARG A 182 7.05 -4.91 29.64
CA ARG A 182 7.39 -5.43 28.32
C ARG A 182 6.38 -4.98 27.28
N CYS A 183 6.79 -5.01 26.02
CA CYS A 183 5.89 -4.74 24.93
C CYS A 183 5.26 -6.04 24.42
N VAL A 184 3.92 -6.07 24.39
CA VAL A 184 3.12 -7.23 23.97
C VAL A 184 2.19 -6.86 22.82
N GLU A 185 1.64 -7.85 22.14
CA GLU A 185 0.64 -7.63 21.10
C GLU A 185 -0.64 -7.05 21.72
N ALA A 186 -1.19 -6.03 21.06
CA ALA A 186 -2.46 -5.43 21.43
C ALA A 186 -3.54 -5.80 20.40
N MET A 187 -4.78 -5.80 20.83
CA MET A 187 -5.95 -5.87 19.97
C MET A 187 -6.52 -4.46 19.77
N PRO A 188 -7.23 -4.18 18.68
CA PRO A 188 -7.92 -2.90 18.51
C PRO A 188 -8.84 -2.53 19.69
N ASN A 189 -9.40 -3.53 20.39
CA ASN A 189 -10.23 -3.34 21.58
C ASN A 189 -9.45 -2.90 22.83
N ASP A 190 -8.12 -3.01 22.84
CA ASP A 190 -7.27 -2.49 23.92
C ASP A 190 -7.07 -0.96 23.81
N LEU A 191 -7.37 -0.36 22.66
CA LEU A 191 -7.20 1.06 22.41
C LEU A 191 -8.41 1.87 22.90
N ASN A 192 -8.19 3.16 23.17
CA ASN A 192 -9.22 4.13 23.54
C ASN A 192 -9.42 5.19 22.44
N GLU A 193 -10.35 6.11 22.64
CA GLU A 193 -10.65 7.18 21.68
C GLU A 193 -9.42 8.00 21.26
N ALA A 194 -8.55 8.34 22.22
CA ALA A 194 -7.37 9.16 21.95
C ALA A 194 -6.25 8.40 21.21
N THR A 195 -6.14 7.09 21.43
CA THR A 195 -5.05 6.25 20.91
C THR A 195 -5.43 5.50 19.64
N CYS A 196 -6.73 5.23 19.43
CA CYS A 196 -7.22 4.43 18.31
C CYS A 196 -6.76 4.97 16.95
N PHE A 197 -6.80 6.29 16.72
CA PHE A 197 -6.37 6.85 15.44
C PHE A 197 -4.84 6.90 15.29
N ILE A 198 -4.12 7.27 16.34
CA ILE A 198 -2.67 7.53 16.30
C ILE A 198 -1.87 6.23 16.33
N ASP A 199 -2.18 5.34 17.27
CA ASP A 199 -1.42 4.10 17.49
C ASP A 199 -1.69 3.07 16.39
N THR A 200 -2.76 3.24 15.62
CA THR A 200 -3.07 2.39 14.46
C THR A 200 -2.55 2.96 13.15
N GLN A 201 -1.74 4.03 13.19
CA GLN A 201 -1.27 4.74 11.99
C GLN A 201 -2.43 5.08 11.05
N TYR A 202 -3.53 5.58 11.63
CA TYR A 202 -4.70 6.06 10.91
C TYR A 202 -5.52 4.96 10.20
N SER A 203 -5.19 3.67 10.42
CA SER A 203 -5.88 2.54 9.77
C SER A 203 -7.17 2.11 10.49
N TYR A 204 -7.44 2.65 11.68
CA TYR A 204 -8.66 2.43 12.44
C TYR A 204 -9.20 3.76 12.99
N LEU A 205 -10.51 3.77 13.26
CA LEU A 205 -11.19 4.88 13.93
C LEU A 205 -12.00 4.42 15.12
N TRP A 206 -12.09 5.29 16.11
CA TRP A 206 -12.88 5.05 17.30
C TRP A 206 -14.35 5.14 16.94
N ASN A 207 -15.09 4.07 17.19
CA ASN A 207 -16.54 4.07 17.05
C ASN A 207 -17.16 4.46 18.41
N PRO A 208 -17.75 5.66 18.56
CA PRO A 208 -18.29 6.11 19.84
C PRO A 208 -19.50 5.28 20.30
N ASN A 209 -20.22 4.64 19.38
CA ASN A 209 -21.41 3.85 19.69
C ASN A 209 -21.05 2.49 20.28
N SER A 210 -20.07 1.81 19.69
CA SER A 210 -19.60 0.51 20.20
C SER A 210 -18.48 0.64 21.23
N LYS A 211 -17.87 1.82 21.38
CA LYS A 211 -16.69 2.07 22.21
C LYS A 211 -15.53 1.14 21.89
N THR A 212 -15.28 0.94 20.60
CA THR A 212 -14.23 0.06 20.08
C THR A 212 -13.51 0.73 18.93
N CYS A 213 -12.21 0.47 18.80
CA CYS A 213 -11.44 0.83 17.62
C CYS A 213 -11.78 -0.12 16.46
N GLN A 214 -12.28 0.39 15.34
CA GLN A 214 -12.72 -0.43 14.20
C GLN A 214 -11.95 -0.04 12.94
N LYS A 215 -11.57 -1.06 12.15
CA LYS A 215 -10.83 -0.86 10.91
C LYS A 215 -11.71 -0.10 9.93
N CYS A 216 -11.12 0.88 9.27
CA CYS A 216 -11.70 1.55 8.13
C CYS A 216 -11.84 0.50 7.03
N ASN A 217 -13.06 0.02 6.74
CA ASN A 217 -13.26 -0.71 5.50
C ASN A 217 -13.11 0.32 4.39
N GLY A 218 -11.93 0.38 3.76
CA GLY A 218 -11.75 1.14 2.52
C GLY A 218 -12.84 0.76 1.51
N PRO A 219 -13.00 1.51 0.40
CA PRO A 219 -13.87 1.06 -0.68
C PRO A 219 -13.54 -0.41 -0.99
N PRO A 220 -14.56 -1.26 -1.27
CA PRO A 220 -14.29 -2.65 -1.65
C PRO A 220 -13.22 -2.60 -2.73
N SER A 221 -12.12 -3.33 -2.52
CA SER A 221 -11.02 -3.38 -3.48
C SER A 221 -11.63 -3.57 -4.87
N PRO A 222 -11.23 -2.76 -5.88
CA PRO A 222 -11.74 -2.94 -7.21
C PRO A 222 -11.60 -4.42 -7.57
N PRO A 223 -12.63 -5.06 -8.16
CA PRO A 223 -12.60 -6.48 -8.45
C PRO A 223 -11.29 -6.76 -9.20
N ASN A 224 -10.49 -7.67 -8.66
CA ASN A 224 -9.21 -8.04 -9.24
C ASN A 224 -9.43 -8.29 -10.75
N PRO A 225 -8.78 -7.54 -11.66
CA PRO A 225 -9.02 -7.69 -13.10
C PRO A 225 -8.71 -9.12 -13.58
N ASP A 226 -7.91 -9.89 -12.83
CA ASP A 226 -7.63 -11.30 -13.12
C ASP A 226 -8.81 -12.26 -12.82
N ASN A 227 -9.86 -11.80 -12.13
CA ASN A 227 -11.07 -12.59 -11.84
C ASN A 227 -12.18 -12.44 -12.90
N PHE A 228 -11.95 -11.69 -13.98
CA PHE A 228 -12.90 -11.61 -15.11
C PHE A 228 -12.81 -12.77 -16.10
N GLY A 229 -11.93 -13.74 -15.87
CA GLY A 229 -11.79 -14.91 -16.72
C GLY A 229 -12.28 -16.19 -16.05
N VAL A 230 -13.60 -16.40 -15.88
CA VAL A 230 -14.34 -17.69 -16.07
C VAL A 230 -15.85 -17.44 -15.79
N ILE A 231 -16.57 -16.68 -16.61
CA ILE A 231 -18.05 -16.86 -16.76
C ILE A 231 -18.46 -16.59 -18.22
N ILE A 232 -17.88 -17.32 -19.19
CA ILE A 232 -18.50 -17.49 -20.53
C ILE A 232 -18.23 -18.91 -21.03
N ARG A 233 -19.01 -19.88 -20.57
CA ARG A 233 -19.46 -21.11 -21.26
C ARG A 233 -20.68 -21.56 -20.44
N VAL A 234 -21.92 -21.55 -20.90
CA VAL A 234 -22.54 -22.44 -21.89
C VAL A 234 -23.93 -21.86 -22.19
N ALA A 235 -24.22 -21.48 -23.44
CA ALA A 235 -25.59 -21.42 -23.98
C ALA A 235 -25.57 -21.18 -25.50
N ILE A 236 -24.91 -22.05 -26.28
CA ILE A 236 -25.23 -22.20 -27.70
C ILE A 236 -25.20 -23.69 -28.03
N MET A 237 -26.36 -24.33 -27.89
CA MET A 237 -26.77 -25.46 -28.71
C MET A 237 -28.24 -25.69 -28.41
N ILE A 238 -29.10 -25.31 -29.36
CA ILE A 238 -30.30 -26.02 -29.83
C ILE A 238 -30.92 -25.06 -30.84
N PHE A 239 -30.72 -25.33 -32.14
CA PHE A 239 -31.66 -25.05 -33.22
C PHE A 239 -31.07 -25.56 -34.53
N VAL A 240 -31.06 -26.87 -34.74
CA VAL A 240 -31.33 -27.48 -36.05
C VAL A 240 -31.84 -28.90 -35.77
N ILE A 241 -33.10 -29.17 -36.12
CA ILE A 241 -33.63 -30.36 -36.80
C ILE A 241 -35.14 -30.36 -36.52
N SER A 242 -35.91 -29.99 -37.54
CA SER A 242 -37.04 -30.80 -38.01
C SER A 242 -37.56 -30.20 -39.31
N GLN A 243 -37.44 -31.02 -40.35
CA GLN A 243 -38.25 -30.98 -41.57
C GLN A 243 -39.73 -31.21 -41.24
#